data_AF-A0A2E1MY44-F1
#
_entry.id   AF-A0A2E1MY44-F1
#
_cell.length_a   1.000
_cell.length_b   1.000
_cell.length_c   1.000
_cell.angle_alpha   90.00
_cell.angle_beta   90.00
_cell.angle_gamma   90.00
#
_symmetry.space_group_name_H-M   'P 1'
#
loop_
_entity.id
_entity.type
_entity.pdbx_description
1 polymer ?
#
loop_
_entity_poly.entity_id
_entity_poly.type
_entity_poly.pdbx_seq_one_letter_code
_entity_poly.pdbx_strand_id
1 'polypeptide(L)'
;MPNSPLIIDADESGSPSMVSLFYDSWGGATPTYALIDHTMTVRAKPFPLNSNGNPNQSGITCDGTNSTVNGWSGGSTSSFIQQLLDECGPQCLPCNATSNLDSDGDGIFDECDDCSNIPGDVSDNLTIAVEDIIIVVNIILSGGISSSDFDDCQKSDADLNGDNQISVLDIIRIINIILS
;
A
#
# COMPACT_ATOMS: atom_id res chain seq x y z
N MET A 1 -6.25 18.46 20.40
CA MET A 1 -6.00 17.49 19.32
C MET A 1 -6.09 18.23 17.99
N PRO A 2 -5.06 18.99 17.58
CA PRO A 2 -4.99 19.43 16.19
C PRO A 2 -4.56 18.21 15.36
N ASN A 3 -5.13 18.01 14.17
CA ASN A 3 -4.80 16.93 13.21
C ASN A 3 -5.73 15.72 13.17
N SER A 4 -6.88 15.72 13.86
CA SER A 4 -7.97 14.84 13.41
C SER A 4 -8.50 15.39 12.09
N PRO A 5 -8.61 14.59 11.01
CA PRO A 5 -9.25 15.06 9.79
C PRO A 5 -10.69 15.49 10.11
N LEU A 6 -11.06 16.68 9.65
CA LEU A 6 -12.43 17.19 9.78
C LEU A 6 -13.33 16.37 8.85
N ILE A 7 -14.16 15.50 9.43
CA ILE A 7 -15.22 14.82 8.69
C ILE A 7 -16.34 15.85 8.49
N ILE A 8 -16.46 16.38 7.27
CA ILE A 8 -17.52 17.31 6.89
C ILE A 8 -18.75 16.50 6.50
N ASP A 9 -19.83 16.60 7.27
CA ASP A 9 -21.13 16.07 6.85
C ASP A 9 -21.67 16.91 5.68
N ALA A 10 -22.17 16.21 4.65
CA ALA A 10 -22.68 16.84 3.45
C ALA A 10 -23.98 17.63 3.70
N ASP A 11 -24.70 17.35 4.79
CA ASP A 11 -25.93 18.04 5.19
C ASP A 11 -25.70 19.24 6.14
N GLU A 12 -24.60 19.27 6.90
CA GLU A 12 -24.22 20.37 7.80
C GLU A 12 -23.27 21.40 7.16
N SER A 13 -22.69 21.13 5.98
CA SER A 13 -21.58 21.95 5.45
C SER A 13 -21.96 23.38 5.03
N GLY A 14 -23.25 23.71 4.97
CA GLY A 14 -23.71 24.92 4.26
C GLY A 14 -23.40 24.83 2.77
N SER A 15 -24.17 25.52 1.92
CA SER A 15 -23.96 25.43 0.47
C SER A 15 -22.63 26.07 0.05
N PRO A 16 -21.85 25.46 -0.86
CA PRO A 16 -22.12 24.19 -1.55
C PRO A 16 -21.70 22.95 -0.72
N SER A 17 -22.48 21.86 -0.83
CA SER A 17 -22.14 20.59 -0.18
C SER A 17 -20.78 20.09 -0.65
N MET A 18 -20.04 19.35 0.19
CA MET A 18 -18.74 18.76 -0.19
C MET A 18 -18.84 17.93 -1.50
N VAL A 19 -19.97 17.27 -1.72
CA VAL A 19 -20.28 16.53 -2.97
C VAL A 19 -20.32 17.45 -4.19
N SER A 20 -20.80 18.69 -4.04
CA SER A 20 -20.83 19.69 -5.10
C SER A 20 -19.45 20.21 -5.49
N LEU A 21 -18.43 20.04 -4.64
CA LEU A 21 -17.05 20.41 -4.99
C LEU A 21 -16.44 19.49 -6.05
N PHE A 22 -16.96 18.25 -6.16
CA PHE A 22 -16.50 17.27 -7.15
C PHE A 22 -17.41 17.20 -8.38
N TYR A 23 -18.43 18.05 -8.44
CA TYR A 23 -19.40 18.08 -9.54
C TYR A 23 -18.71 18.30 -10.88
N ASP A 24 -19.06 17.47 -11.87
CA ASP A 24 -18.60 17.62 -13.25
C ASP A 24 -19.72 18.27 -14.09
N SER A 25 -19.38 19.41 -14.70
CA SER A 25 -20.27 20.13 -15.60
C SER A 25 -20.59 19.35 -16.88
N TRP A 26 -19.74 18.40 -17.28
CA TRP A 26 -19.94 17.52 -18.42
C TRP A 26 -20.77 16.30 -18.02
N GLY A 27 -22.07 16.33 -18.34
CA GLY A 27 -23.02 15.27 -17.96
C GLY A 27 -23.77 15.52 -16.66
N GLY A 28 -23.46 16.60 -15.94
CA GLY A 28 -24.20 17.09 -14.77
C GLY A 28 -24.22 16.11 -13.60
N ALA A 29 -23.15 15.34 -13.45
CA ALA A 29 -23.06 14.24 -12.51
C ALA A 29 -21.94 14.46 -11.50
N THR A 30 -22.10 13.82 -10.34
CA THR A 30 -21.05 13.69 -9.34
C THR A 30 -20.30 12.38 -9.60
N PRO A 31 -18.95 12.38 -9.60
CA PRO A 31 -18.17 11.18 -9.86
C PRO A 31 -18.45 10.12 -8.79
N THR A 32 -18.42 8.84 -9.17
CA THR A 32 -18.60 7.73 -8.22
C THR A 32 -17.41 7.61 -7.27
N TYR A 33 -16.21 7.97 -7.74
CA TYR A 33 -14.97 7.92 -6.96
C TYR A 33 -14.10 9.15 -7.26
N ALA A 34 -13.44 9.67 -6.22
CA ALA A 34 -12.41 10.70 -6.32
C ALA A 34 -11.20 10.27 -5.49
N LEU A 35 -10.00 10.39 -6.07
CA LEU A 35 -8.75 10.14 -5.36
C LEU A 35 -8.22 11.45 -4.82
N ILE A 36 -8.01 11.51 -3.50
CA ILE A 36 -7.50 12.69 -2.79
C ILE A 36 -6.22 12.27 -2.07
N ASP A 37 -5.14 13.03 -2.25
CA ASP A 37 -3.88 12.76 -1.55
C ASP A 37 -3.82 13.43 -0.16
N HIS A 38 -2.72 13.18 0.56
CA HIS A 38 -2.47 13.75 1.89
C HIS A 38 -2.33 15.29 1.91
N THR A 39 -2.27 15.94 0.74
CA THR A 39 -2.28 17.40 0.61
C THR A 39 -3.67 17.98 0.34
N MET A 40 -4.71 17.14 0.37
CA MET A 40 -6.09 17.48 0.02
C MET A 40 -6.24 17.91 -1.45
N THR A 41 -5.40 17.39 -2.34
CA THR A 41 -5.49 17.64 -3.78
C THR A 41 -6.25 16.50 -4.46
N VAL A 42 -7.20 16.81 -5.35
CA VAL A 42 -7.85 15.81 -6.20
C VAL A 42 -6.86 15.36 -7.27
N ARG A 43 -6.48 14.08 -7.22
CA ARG A 43 -5.46 13.49 -8.10
C ARG A 43 -6.05 12.73 -9.27
N ALA A 44 -7.30 12.28 -9.16
CA ALA A 44 -8.03 11.63 -10.24
C ALA A 44 -9.54 11.62 -9.95
N LYS A 45 -10.35 11.78 -11.01
CA LYS A 45 -11.80 11.54 -11.00
C LYS A 45 -12.18 10.58 -12.13
N PRO A 46 -11.94 9.26 -11.98
CA PRO A 46 -12.29 8.30 -13.02
C PRO A 46 -13.83 8.24 -13.14
N PHE A 47 -14.38 8.71 -14.27
CA PHE A 47 -15.83 8.84 -14.48
C PHE A 47 -16.24 8.65 -15.96
N PRO A 48 -17.38 7.97 -16.23
CA PRO A 48 -18.19 7.12 -15.34
C PRO A 48 -17.54 5.75 -15.04
N LEU A 49 -18.29 4.82 -14.43
CA LEU A 49 -17.81 3.45 -14.15
C LEU A 49 -17.18 2.78 -15.39
N ASN A 50 -17.76 2.99 -16.57
CA ASN A 50 -17.44 2.29 -17.83
C ASN A 50 -16.87 3.17 -18.95
N SER A 51 -16.63 4.45 -18.72
CA SER A 51 -16.02 5.36 -19.69
C SER A 51 -15.14 6.37 -18.95
N ASN A 52 -14.18 7.00 -19.63
CA ASN A 52 -13.52 8.19 -19.09
C ASN A 52 -13.90 9.37 -19.96
N GLY A 53 -15.00 10.01 -19.57
CA GLY A 53 -15.59 11.13 -20.27
C GLY A 53 -14.89 12.45 -20.04
N ASN A 54 -13.73 12.49 -19.37
CA ASN A 54 -13.03 13.72 -19.04
C ASN A 54 -11.79 13.94 -19.94
N PRO A 55 -11.97 14.33 -21.22
CA PRO A 55 -10.85 14.68 -22.07
C PRO A 55 -10.42 16.09 -21.70
N ASN A 56 -9.36 16.26 -20.89
CA ASN A 56 -8.52 17.46 -20.78
C ASN A 56 -9.11 18.71 -21.46
N GLN A 57 -10.23 19.22 -20.95
CA GLN A 57 -10.91 20.34 -21.58
C GLN A 57 -10.34 21.59 -20.93
N SER A 58 -9.59 22.34 -21.74
CA SER A 58 -8.92 23.60 -21.37
C SER A 58 -9.75 24.40 -20.37
N GLY A 59 -9.34 24.40 -19.09
CA GLY A 59 -9.88 25.33 -18.11
C GLY A 59 -10.06 24.82 -16.68
N ILE A 60 -10.09 23.51 -16.43
CA ILE A 60 -10.27 22.97 -15.06
C ILE A 60 -9.02 22.19 -14.65
N THR A 61 -8.18 22.85 -13.86
CA THR A 61 -6.86 22.38 -13.41
C THR A 61 -6.90 21.39 -12.25
N CYS A 62 -8.09 20.96 -11.80
CA CYS A 62 -8.28 20.25 -10.53
C CYS A 62 -8.74 18.79 -10.69
N ASP A 63 -8.80 18.27 -11.92
CA ASP A 63 -9.47 16.99 -12.19
C ASP A 63 -8.54 15.78 -12.27
N GLY A 64 -7.23 16.03 -12.27
CA GLY A 64 -6.21 14.99 -12.36
C GLY A 64 -6.23 14.23 -13.69
N THR A 65 -5.11 13.65 -14.07
CA THR A 65 -4.96 12.83 -15.28
C THR A 65 -4.05 11.64 -14.95
N ASN A 66 -3.87 10.72 -15.89
CA ASN A 66 -2.86 9.67 -15.75
C ASN A 66 -1.42 10.21 -15.59
N SER A 67 -1.17 11.49 -15.83
CA SER A 67 0.11 12.13 -15.51
C SER A 67 0.22 12.65 -14.08
N THR A 68 -0.89 12.73 -13.34
CA THR A 68 -0.90 13.19 -11.94
C THR A 68 -0.87 12.04 -10.94
N VAL A 69 -0.99 10.78 -11.35
CA VAL A 69 -0.87 9.60 -10.49
C VAL A 69 0.15 8.66 -11.11
N ASN A 70 1.25 8.40 -10.41
CA ASN A 70 2.24 7.43 -10.86
C ASN A 70 1.60 6.04 -10.95
N GLY A 71 1.95 5.28 -11.99
CA GLY A 71 1.37 3.96 -12.24
C GLY A 71 0.04 4.03 -13.01
N TRP A 72 -0.84 5.00 -12.75
CA TRP A 72 -2.17 5.04 -13.37
C TRP A 72 -2.13 5.13 -14.90
N SER A 73 -2.77 4.19 -15.59
CA SER A 73 -2.84 4.14 -17.06
C SER A 73 -3.93 5.04 -17.67
N GLY A 74 -4.84 5.56 -16.84
CA GLY A 74 -6.01 6.34 -17.24
C GLY A 74 -7.29 5.49 -17.30
N GLY A 75 -8.26 5.92 -18.11
CA GLY A 75 -9.50 5.18 -18.31
C GLY A 75 -10.57 5.40 -17.23
N SER A 76 -11.61 4.56 -17.26
CA SER A 76 -12.79 4.63 -16.40
C SER A 76 -12.51 4.13 -14.98
N THR A 77 -13.49 4.22 -14.08
CA THR A 77 -13.33 3.61 -12.75
C THR A 77 -13.06 2.11 -12.85
N SER A 78 -13.76 1.39 -13.72
CA SER A 78 -13.59 -0.05 -13.87
C SER A 78 -12.20 -0.43 -14.38
N SER A 79 -11.62 0.35 -15.31
CA SER A 79 -10.24 0.09 -15.77
C SER A 79 -9.22 0.44 -14.71
N PHE A 80 -9.47 1.48 -13.90
CA PHE A 80 -8.60 1.81 -12.77
C PHE A 80 -8.63 0.72 -11.69
N ILE A 81 -9.80 0.21 -11.31
CA ILE A 81 -9.92 -0.91 -10.38
C ILE A 81 -9.25 -2.16 -10.94
N GLN A 82 -9.47 -2.47 -12.23
CA GLN A 82 -8.82 -3.63 -12.85
C GLN A 82 -7.30 -3.48 -12.85
N GLN A 83 -6.78 -2.29 -13.13
CA GLN A 83 -5.36 -2.02 -13.05
C GLN A 83 -4.81 -2.25 -11.64
N LEU A 84 -5.51 -1.80 -10.60
CA LEU A 84 -5.10 -2.06 -9.22
C LEU A 84 -5.09 -3.56 -8.91
N LEU A 85 -6.08 -4.32 -9.41
CA LEU A 85 -6.10 -5.77 -9.26
C LEU A 85 -4.96 -6.46 -10.03
N ASP A 86 -4.62 -5.97 -11.22
CA ASP A 86 -3.54 -6.51 -12.03
C ASP A 86 -2.15 -6.18 -11.42
N GLU A 87 -1.98 -4.98 -10.87
CA GLU A 87 -0.77 -4.55 -10.14
C GLU A 87 -0.59 -5.28 -8.82
N CYS A 88 -1.68 -5.50 -8.09
CA CYS A 88 -1.71 -6.30 -6.88
C CYS A 88 -1.51 -7.79 -7.17
N GLY A 89 -1.88 -8.24 -8.37
CA GLY A 89 -1.66 -9.60 -8.82
C GLY A 89 -2.38 -10.64 -7.93
N PRO A 90 -1.74 -11.78 -7.65
CA PRO A 90 -2.31 -12.85 -6.81
C PRO A 90 -2.70 -12.39 -5.39
N GLN A 91 -2.06 -11.34 -4.85
CA GLN A 91 -2.28 -10.85 -3.49
C GLN A 91 -3.70 -10.29 -3.28
N CYS A 92 -4.34 -9.79 -4.33
CA CYS A 92 -5.73 -9.28 -4.27
C CYS A 92 -6.79 -10.33 -4.60
N LEU A 93 -6.37 -11.55 -4.95
CA LEU A 93 -7.27 -12.68 -5.09
C LEU A 93 -7.40 -13.39 -3.75
N PRO A 94 -8.56 -13.98 -3.43
CA PRO A 94 -8.64 -14.89 -2.31
C PRO A 94 -7.61 -16.01 -2.54
N CYS A 95 -6.67 -16.10 -1.60
CA CYS A 95 -5.68 -17.16 -1.53
C CYS A 95 -6.34 -18.52 -1.76
N ASN A 96 -5.94 -19.22 -2.83
CA ASN A 96 -6.37 -20.59 -3.09
C ASN A 96 -5.26 -21.55 -2.67
N ALA A 97 -4.85 -21.46 -1.41
CA ALA A 97 -3.84 -22.35 -0.85
C ALA A 97 -4.32 -23.80 -1.00
N THR A 98 -3.42 -24.63 -1.49
CA THR A 98 -3.62 -26.07 -1.64
C THR A 98 -3.27 -26.82 -0.37
N SER A 99 -2.45 -26.22 0.49
CA SER A 99 -2.19 -26.64 1.86
C SER A 99 -2.90 -25.74 2.87
N ASN A 100 -3.06 -26.26 4.09
CA ASN A 100 -3.60 -25.53 5.24
C ASN A 100 -2.49 -25.20 6.24
N LEU A 101 -1.26 -25.00 5.76
CA LEU A 101 -0.11 -24.63 6.57
C LEU A 101 -0.11 -23.10 6.73
N ASP A 102 0.03 -22.68 7.96
CA ASP A 102 0.03 -21.29 8.44
C ASP A 102 1.07 -21.30 9.57
N SER A 103 2.32 -20.99 9.20
CA SER A 103 3.51 -21.21 10.02
C SER A 103 3.67 -20.17 11.13
N ASP A 104 3.11 -18.97 10.95
CA ASP A 104 3.19 -17.85 11.89
C ASP A 104 1.88 -17.62 12.66
N GLY A 105 0.76 -18.17 12.18
CA GLY A 105 -0.54 -18.16 12.83
C GLY A 105 -1.30 -16.85 12.67
N ASP A 106 -0.98 -16.05 11.66
CA ASP A 106 -1.66 -14.78 11.40
C ASP A 106 -3.03 -14.96 10.69
N GLY A 107 -3.31 -16.19 10.22
CA GLY A 107 -4.52 -16.57 9.53
C GLY A 107 -4.43 -16.49 8.00
N ILE A 108 -3.25 -16.22 7.46
CA ILE A 108 -2.87 -16.35 6.05
C ILE A 108 -2.08 -17.66 5.91
N PHE A 109 -2.34 -18.42 4.84
CA PHE A 109 -1.60 -19.65 4.61
C PHE A 109 -0.25 -19.34 3.95
N ASP A 110 0.81 -20.09 4.28
CA ASP A 110 2.19 -19.90 3.79
C ASP A 110 2.28 -19.74 2.26
N GLU A 111 1.45 -20.48 1.50
CA GLU A 111 1.43 -20.40 0.03
C GLU A 111 0.97 -19.04 -0.53
N CYS A 112 0.41 -18.20 0.34
CA CYS A 112 -0.20 -16.91 0.04
C CYS A 112 0.26 -15.82 0.97
N ASP A 113 1.21 -16.13 1.84
CA ASP A 113 1.77 -15.18 2.77
C ASP A 113 3.12 -14.70 2.25
N ASP A 114 3.14 -13.49 1.72
CA ASP A 114 4.36 -12.85 1.25
C ASP A 114 5.16 -12.23 2.41
N CYS A 115 4.60 -12.25 3.63
CA CYS A 115 5.25 -11.74 4.83
C CYS A 115 5.02 -12.73 5.96
N SER A 116 5.90 -13.74 6.06
CA SER A 116 5.68 -14.86 6.97
C SER A 116 5.73 -14.47 8.45
N ASN A 117 5.99 -13.20 8.82
CA ASN A 117 6.11 -12.67 10.18
C ASN A 117 6.87 -13.59 11.17
N ILE A 118 7.86 -14.33 10.67
CA ILE A 118 8.70 -15.23 11.46
C ILE A 118 9.93 -14.43 11.88
N PRO A 119 10.08 -14.07 13.16
CA PRO A 119 11.19 -13.22 13.59
C PRO A 119 12.54 -13.88 13.28
N GLY A 120 13.35 -13.21 12.47
CA GLY A 120 14.65 -13.69 12.00
C GLY A 120 14.66 -14.37 10.63
N ASP A 121 13.50 -14.65 10.01
CA ASP A 121 13.37 -15.15 8.64
C ASP A 121 13.20 -13.98 7.65
N VAL A 122 14.25 -13.20 7.50
CA VAL A 122 14.24 -11.95 6.72
C VAL A 122 14.19 -12.21 5.20
N SER A 123 14.40 -13.47 4.78
CA SER A 123 14.29 -13.91 3.39
C SER A 123 12.89 -14.44 3.02
N ASP A 124 11.96 -14.51 3.98
CA ASP A 124 10.60 -15.02 3.80
C ASP A 124 10.57 -16.40 3.11
N ASN A 125 11.48 -17.29 3.52
CA ASN A 125 11.60 -18.63 2.93
C ASN A 125 11.25 -19.77 3.91
N LEU A 126 10.62 -19.41 5.03
CA LEU A 126 10.22 -20.27 6.16
C LEU A 126 11.40 -20.90 6.89
N THR A 127 12.63 -20.41 6.67
CA THR A 127 13.85 -21.04 7.16
C THR A 127 14.91 -20.03 7.62
N ILE A 128 15.07 -19.90 8.94
CA ILE A 128 16.10 -19.03 9.51
C ILE A 128 17.50 -19.63 9.31
N ALA A 129 18.33 -18.97 8.49
CA ALA A 129 19.64 -19.40 8.06
C ALA A 129 20.63 -18.22 7.88
N VAL A 130 21.83 -18.53 7.38
CA VAL A 130 22.88 -17.52 7.14
C VAL A 130 22.48 -16.50 6.06
N GLU A 131 21.52 -16.84 5.20
CA GLU A 131 20.97 -15.94 4.20
C GLU A 131 20.30 -14.73 4.87
N ASP A 132 19.51 -14.93 5.92
CA ASP A 132 18.84 -13.86 6.66
C ASP A 132 19.84 -12.89 7.30
N ILE A 133 20.95 -13.43 7.82
CA ILE A 133 22.04 -12.60 8.35
C ILE A 133 22.61 -11.68 7.25
N ILE A 134 22.80 -12.19 6.03
CA ILE A 134 23.32 -11.40 4.92
C ILE A 134 22.33 -10.28 4.57
N ILE A 135 21.03 -10.56 4.59
CA ILE A 135 19.98 -9.56 4.33
C ILE A 135 19.97 -8.50 5.44
N VAL A 136 19.99 -8.87 6.72
CA VAL A 136 20.06 -7.91 7.84
C VAL A 136 21.28 -7.01 7.74
N VAL A 137 22.44 -7.54 7.35
CA VAL A 137 23.64 -6.71 7.08
C VAL A 137 23.37 -5.69 5.98
N ASN A 138 22.72 -6.08 4.87
CA ASN A 138 22.39 -5.16 3.79
C ASN A 138 21.35 -4.11 4.22
N ILE A 139 20.38 -4.47 5.07
CA ILE A 139 19.44 -3.51 5.66
C ILE A 139 20.21 -2.48 6.49
N ILE A 140 21.13 -2.91 7.37
CA ILE A 140 21.98 -1.99 8.15
C ILE A 140 22.79 -1.07 7.24
N LEU A 141 23.41 -1.60 6.19
CA LEU A 141 24.25 -0.84 5.26
C LEU A 141 23.45 0.16 4.40
N SER A 142 22.17 -0.09 4.17
CA SER A 142 21.27 0.78 3.39
C SER A 142 20.55 1.84 4.23
N GLY A 143 20.85 1.93 5.54
CA GLY A 143 20.25 2.93 6.45
C GLY A 143 19.34 2.34 7.54
N GLY A 144 19.35 1.01 7.73
CA GLY A 144 18.63 0.32 8.78
C GLY A 144 17.11 0.42 8.60
N ILE A 145 16.39 0.66 9.69
CA ILE A 145 14.92 0.81 9.70
C ILE A 145 14.40 1.90 8.75
N SER A 146 15.23 2.88 8.39
CA SER A 146 14.87 3.96 7.48
C SER A 146 15.19 3.67 6.00
N SER A 147 15.69 2.48 5.68
CA SER A 147 16.00 2.10 4.31
C SER A 147 14.73 2.02 3.45
N SER A 148 14.84 2.51 2.21
CA SER A 148 13.80 2.36 1.17
C SER A 148 13.97 1.11 0.31
N ASP A 149 15.10 0.41 0.47
CA ASP A 149 15.50 -0.67 -0.44
C ASP A 149 14.93 -2.04 -0.02
N PHE A 150 14.31 -2.08 1.16
CA PHE A 150 13.72 -3.27 1.78
C PHE A 150 12.27 -2.96 2.15
N ASP A 151 11.41 -3.96 2.11
CA ASP A 151 10.01 -3.81 2.53
C ASP A 151 9.90 -3.76 4.07
N ASP A 152 8.69 -3.51 4.55
CA ASP A 152 8.44 -3.35 5.98
C ASP A 152 8.35 -4.69 6.72
N CYS A 153 8.10 -5.79 6.00
CA CYS A 153 8.09 -7.14 6.57
C CYS A 153 9.52 -7.56 6.94
N GLN A 154 10.44 -7.47 5.99
CA GLN A 154 11.86 -7.74 6.18
C GLN A 154 12.44 -6.91 7.32
N LYS A 155 12.02 -5.64 7.44
CA LYS A 155 12.46 -4.77 8.54
C LYS A 155 11.90 -5.21 9.89
N SER A 156 10.64 -5.66 9.92
CA SER A 156 10.00 -6.20 11.12
C SER A 156 10.71 -7.47 11.58
N ASP A 157 10.94 -8.41 10.68
CA ASP A 157 11.59 -9.69 11.01
C ASP A 157 13.08 -9.54 11.35
N ALA A 158 13.72 -8.48 10.84
CA ALA A 158 15.07 -8.10 11.20
C ALA A 158 15.20 -7.43 12.58
N ASP A 159 14.12 -6.90 13.19
CA ASP A 159 14.14 -6.31 14.54
C ASP A 159 13.72 -7.33 15.60
N LEU A 160 14.62 -8.28 15.89
CA LEU A 160 14.35 -9.34 16.86
C LEU A 160 14.28 -8.85 18.31
N ASN A 161 14.59 -7.59 18.57
CA ASN A 161 14.59 -7.03 19.91
C ASN A 161 13.43 -6.07 20.18
N GLY A 162 12.73 -5.63 19.14
CA GLY A 162 11.51 -4.83 19.19
C GLY A 162 11.77 -3.39 19.63
N ASP A 163 13.00 -2.87 19.44
CA ASP A 163 13.33 -1.48 19.77
C ASP A 163 13.19 -0.51 18.59
N ASN A 164 12.66 -0.99 17.46
CA ASN A 164 12.54 -0.29 16.18
C ASN A 164 13.89 0.17 15.63
N GLN A 165 14.97 -0.56 15.94
CA GLN A 165 16.28 -0.34 15.36
C GLN A 165 16.86 -1.67 14.87
N ILE A 166 17.27 -1.70 13.60
CA ILE A 166 17.95 -2.86 13.03
C ILE A 166 19.45 -2.66 13.16
N SER A 167 20.12 -3.52 13.93
CA SER A 167 21.51 -3.36 14.34
C SER A 167 22.25 -4.69 14.44
N VAL A 168 23.53 -4.62 14.83
CA VAL A 168 24.34 -5.82 15.09
C VAL A 168 23.79 -6.67 16.24
N LEU A 169 22.99 -6.08 17.14
CA LEU A 169 22.34 -6.85 18.21
C LEU A 169 21.33 -7.86 17.64
N ASP A 170 20.66 -7.51 16.56
CA ASP A 170 19.67 -8.37 15.91
C ASP A 170 20.34 -9.50 15.13
N ILE A 171 21.47 -9.21 14.46
CA ILE A 171 22.34 -10.24 13.86
C ILE A 171 22.75 -11.30 14.88
N ILE A 172 23.18 -10.87 16.08
CA ILE A 172 23.58 -11.80 17.15
C ILE A 172 22.39 -12.68 17.58
N ARG A 173 21.17 -12.15 17.57
CA ARG A 173 19.96 -12.93 17.87
C ARG A 173 19.69 -13.99 16.81
N ILE A 174 19.77 -13.66 15.52
CA ILE A 174 19.62 -14.63 14.43
C ILE A 174 20.68 -15.74 14.55
N ILE A 175 21.94 -15.38 14.82
CA ILE A 175 23.01 -16.37 15.04
C ILE A 175 22.65 -17.34 16.18
N ASN A 176 22.10 -16.84 17.29
CA ASN A 176 21.71 -17.69 18.40
C ASN A 176 20.53 -18.61 18.07
N ILE A 177 19.62 -18.18 17.19
CA ILE A 177 18.52 -19.02 16.67
C ILE A 177 19.09 -20.14 15.77
N ILE A 178 20.01 -19.82 14.87
CA ILE A 178 20.63 -20.81 13.97
C ILE A 178 21.44 -21.87 14.73
N LEU A 179 22.04 -21.49 15.86
CA LEU A 179 22.92 -22.36 16.65
C LEU A 179 22.21 -23.16 17.75
N SER A 180 20.91 -22.92 18.00
CA SER A 180 20.13 -23.62 19.03
C SER A 180 19.61 -24.98 18.55
#